data_AF-A0A0G1SD54-F1
#
_entry.id   AF-A0A0G1SD54-F1
#
_cell.length_a   1.000
_cell.length_b   1.000
_cell.length_c   1.000
_cell.angle_alpha   90.00
_cell.angle_beta   90.00
_cell.angle_gamma   90.00
#
_symmetry.space_group_name_H-M   'P 1'
#
loop_
_entity.id
_entity.type
_entity.pdbx_description
1 polymer ?
#
loop_
_entity_poly.entity_id
_entity_poly.type
_entity_poly.pdbx_seq_one_letter_code
_entity_poly.pdbx_strand_id
1 'polypeptide(L)'
;MKKLLASLSVSALPMLAFAGTVAATDAFSLLKVLQNIVDTVIPFVIGLGVLVFIYGVFNFVTSAGDEEARAGAKQLIIWGIIGIFVMVSVWGLVNILSGTFNLNKAVVIPISTVPVPVGTN
;
A
#
# COMPACT_ATOMS: atom_id res chain seq x y z
N MET A 1 -21.70 17.85 29.39
CA MET A 1 -21.24 18.52 28.15
C MET A 1 -19.74 18.34 27.86
N LYS A 2 -18.84 18.28 28.87
CA LYS A 2 -17.38 18.07 28.63
C LYS A 2 -17.00 16.74 27.96
N LYS A 3 -17.83 15.70 28.09
CA LYS A 3 -17.58 14.34 27.54
C LYS A 3 -17.87 14.23 26.03
N LEU A 4 -18.62 15.19 25.46
CA LEU A 4 -18.99 15.24 24.04
C LEU A 4 -17.89 15.86 23.17
N LEU A 5 -17.13 16.81 23.72
CA LEU A 5 -15.94 17.36 23.04
C LEU A 5 -14.80 16.33 22.99
N ALA A 6 -14.67 15.49 24.03
CA ALA A 6 -13.68 14.42 24.06
C ALA A 6 -13.93 13.36 22.98
N SER A 7 -15.19 12.92 22.77
CA SER A 7 -15.51 11.96 21.70
C SER A 7 -15.29 12.51 20.29
N LEU A 8 -15.52 13.82 20.09
CA LEU A 8 -15.29 14.48 18.80
C LEU A 8 -13.78 14.62 18.47
N SER A 9 -12.95 14.85 19.49
CA SER A 9 -11.49 14.88 19.32
C SER A 9 -10.90 13.52 18.94
N VAL A 10 -11.45 12.42 19.51
CA VAL A 10 -11.01 11.04 19.21
C VAL A 10 -11.37 10.63 17.78
N SER A 11 -12.49 11.09 17.23
CA SER A 11 -12.83 10.85 15.81
C SER A 11 -12.04 11.70 14.82
N ALA A 12 -11.45 12.82 15.25
CA ALA A 12 -10.64 13.70 14.41
C ALA A 12 -9.16 13.30 14.37
N LEU A 13 -8.67 12.55 15.37
CA LEU A 13 -7.31 12.00 15.43
C LEU A 13 -6.92 11.18 14.19
N PRO A 14 -7.78 10.27 13.67
CA PRO A 14 -7.51 9.58 12.41
C PRO A 14 -7.40 10.54 11.23
N MET A 15 -8.27 11.56 11.14
CA MET A 15 -8.22 12.52 10.03
C MET A 15 -6.91 13.31 10.00
N LEU A 16 -6.32 13.60 11.17
CA LEU A 16 -5.01 14.22 11.26
C LEU A 16 -3.85 13.26 10.93
N ALA A 17 -4.01 11.96 11.21
CA ALA A 17 -3.05 10.94 10.78
C ALA A 17 -3.07 10.74 9.24
N PHE A 18 -4.23 10.94 8.59
CA PHE A 18 -4.34 10.93 7.12
C PHE A 18 -3.96 12.27 6.48
N ALA A 19 -3.89 13.37 7.25
CA ALA A 19 -3.46 14.69 6.78
C ALA A 19 -1.94 14.85 6.92
N GLY A 20 -1.16 14.03 6.20
CA GLY A 20 0.29 14.17 6.17
C GLY A 20 0.72 15.55 5.65
N THR A 21 1.45 16.32 6.46
CA THR A 21 2.03 17.59 6.04
C THR A 21 3.20 17.31 5.10
N VAL A 22 3.00 17.48 3.80
CA VAL A 22 4.12 17.43 2.85
C VAL A 22 4.36 18.82 2.28
N ALA A 23 5.36 19.51 2.81
CA ALA A 23 5.92 20.69 2.19
C ALA A 23 6.73 20.22 0.96
N ALA A 24 6.10 20.24 -0.21
CA ALA A 24 6.77 19.91 -1.46
C ALA A 24 7.63 21.10 -1.91
N THR A 25 8.90 21.12 -1.50
CA THR A 25 9.87 22.15 -1.92
C THR A 25 10.57 21.82 -3.24
N ASP A 26 10.55 20.56 -3.68
CA ASP A 26 11.32 20.08 -4.84
C ASP A 26 10.53 19.07 -5.70
N ALA A 27 10.94 18.84 -6.95
CA ALA A 27 10.33 17.84 -7.85
C ALA A 27 10.37 16.41 -7.26
N PHE A 28 11.43 16.08 -6.54
CA PHE A 28 11.54 14.82 -5.80
C PHE A 28 10.56 14.74 -4.62
N SER A 29 10.21 15.87 -4.02
CA SER A 29 9.21 15.96 -2.96
C SER A 29 7.81 15.70 -3.51
N LEU A 30 7.49 16.21 -4.71
CA LEU A 30 6.23 15.89 -5.41
C LEU A 30 6.12 14.39 -5.72
N LEU A 31 7.20 13.76 -6.17
CA LEU A 31 7.21 12.32 -6.42
C LEU A 31 6.99 11.50 -5.13
N LYS A 32 7.57 11.94 -4.00
CA LYS A 32 7.32 11.31 -2.68
C LYS A 32 5.89 11.53 -2.19
N VAL A 33 5.28 12.68 -2.45
CA VAL A 33 3.85 12.91 -2.16
C VAL A 33 3.00 11.91 -2.92
N LEU A 34 3.24 11.79 -4.23
CA LEU A 34 2.51 10.85 -5.08
C LEU A 34 2.71 9.42 -4.61
N GLN A 35 3.94 9.03 -4.26
CA GLN A 35 4.22 7.70 -3.74
C GLN A 35 3.48 7.42 -2.43
N ASN A 36 3.48 8.37 -1.48
CA ASN A 36 2.71 8.22 -0.23
C ASN A 36 1.20 8.10 -0.46
N ILE A 37 0.65 8.87 -1.41
CA ILE A 37 -0.78 8.77 -1.77
C ILE A 37 -1.07 7.38 -2.34
N VAL A 38 -0.24 6.91 -3.28
CA VAL A 38 -0.39 5.58 -3.89
C VAL A 38 -0.25 4.49 -2.82
N ASP A 39 0.76 4.54 -1.96
CA ASP A 39 0.98 3.56 -0.89
C ASP A 39 -0.16 3.51 0.13
N THR A 40 -0.88 4.62 0.33
CA THR A 40 -2.07 4.66 1.20
C THR A 40 -3.31 4.11 0.49
N VAL A 41 -3.47 4.38 -0.81
CA VAL A 41 -4.63 3.95 -1.60
C VAL A 41 -4.56 2.46 -1.93
N ILE A 42 -3.38 1.92 -2.21
CA ILE A 42 -3.18 0.50 -2.56
C ILE A 42 -3.80 -0.47 -1.54
N PRO A 43 -3.52 -0.42 -0.23
CA PRO A 43 -4.10 -1.36 0.74
C PRO A 43 -5.63 -1.25 0.81
N PHE A 44 -6.18 -0.05 0.55
CA PHE A 44 -7.63 0.16 0.49
C PHE A 44 -8.26 -0.54 -0.72
N VAL A 45 -7.63 -0.42 -1.90
CA VAL A 45 -8.08 -1.09 -3.13
C VAL A 45 -7.93 -2.60 -3.02
N ILE A 46 -6.83 -3.10 -2.41
CA ILE A 46 -6.65 -4.52 -2.12
C ILE A 46 -7.76 -5.03 -1.20
N GLY A 47 -8.08 -4.29 -0.13
CA GLY A 47 -9.18 -4.63 0.77
C GLY A 47 -10.52 -4.77 0.05
N LEU A 48 -10.87 -3.80 -0.80
CA LEU A 48 -12.07 -3.87 -1.64
C LEU A 48 -12.03 -5.04 -2.63
N GLY A 49 -10.88 -5.30 -3.26
CA GLY A 49 -10.69 -6.41 -4.18
C GLY A 49 -10.92 -7.77 -3.51
N VAL A 50 -10.43 -7.95 -2.28
CA VAL A 50 -10.66 -9.16 -1.48
C VAL A 50 -12.14 -9.31 -1.12
N LEU A 51 -12.84 -8.23 -0.76
CA LEU A 51 -14.28 -8.28 -0.49
C LEU A 51 -15.07 -8.74 -1.72
N VAL A 52 -14.79 -8.17 -2.90
CA VAL A 52 -15.46 -8.56 -4.15
C VAL A 52 -15.15 -10.01 -4.53
N PHE A 53 -13.90 -10.44 -4.33
CA PHE A 53 -13.51 -11.83 -4.55
C PHE A 53 -14.28 -12.80 -3.66
N ILE A 54 -14.37 -12.51 -2.35
CA ILE A 54 -15.15 -13.32 -1.40
C ILE A 54 -16.63 -13.35 -1.81
N TYR A 55 -17.22 -12.22 -2.18
CA TYR A 55 -18.59 -12.15 -2.67
C TYR A 55 -18.83 -13.01 -3.92
N GLY A 56 -17.90 -12.98 -4.89
CA GLY A 56 -17.97 -13.80 -6.10
C GLY A 56 -17.92 -15.30 -5.81
N VAL A 57 -17.07 -15.73 -4.87
CA VAL A 57 -16.98 -17.14 -4.43
C VAL A 57 -18.23 -17.57 -3.69
N PHE A 58 -18.75 -16.74 -2.78
CA PHE A 58 -19.99 -17.04 -2.06
C PHE A 58 -21.15 -17.23 -3.02
N ASN A 59 -21.31 -16.32 -3.99
CA ASN A 59 -22.36 -16.40 -4.99
C ASN A 59 -22.24 -17.68 -5.85
N PHE A 60 -21.02 -18.11 -6.16
CA PHE A 60 -20.80 -19.36 -6.90
C PHE A 60 -21.21 -20.61 -6.11
N VAL A 61 -20.95 -20.64 -4.81
CA VAL A 61 -21.31 -21.78 -3.97
C VAL A 61 -22.83 -21.87 -3.77
N THR A 62 -23.52 -20.73 -3.60
CA THR A 62 -24.98 -20.70 -3.42
C THR A 62 -25.75 -20.99 -4.71
N SER A 63 -25.19 -20.70 -5.89
CA SER A 63 -25.81 -20.94 -7.19
C SER A 63 -25.59 -22.37 -7.74
N ALA A 64 -25.16 -23.32 -6.91
CA ALA A 64 -24.80 -24.67 -7.36
C ALA A 64 -25.98 -25.49 -7.95
N GLY A 65 -27.23 -25.10 -7.69
CA GLY A 65 -28.44 -25.82 -8.14
C GLY A 65 -29.03 -25.35 -9.47
N ASP A 66 -28.54 -24.25 -10.05
CA ASP A 66 -29.10 -23.66 -11.28
C ASP A 66 -27.97 -23.41 -12.29
N GLU A 67 -28.09 -23.98 -13.48
CA GLU A 67 -27.04 -24.01 -14.50
C GLU A 67 -26.76 -22.62 -15.09
N GLU A 68 -27.79 -21.77 -15.13
CA GLU A 68 -27.70 -20.39 -15.62
C GLU A 68 -26.98 -19.49 -14.61
N ALA A 69 -27.34 -19.62 -13.33
CA ALA A 69 -26.68 -18.92 -12.23
C ALA A 69 -25.22 -19.38 -12.06
N ARG A 70 -24.93 -20.65 -12.34
CA ARG A 70 -23.58 -21.21 -12.31
C ARG A 70 -22.68 -20.65 -13.42
N ALA A 71 -23.20 -20.41 -14.61
CA ALA A 71 -22.46 -19.76 -15.69
C ALA A 71 -22.07 -18.32 -15.32
N GLY A 72 -23.03 -17.54 -14.79
CA GLY A 72 -22.78 -16.18 -14.31
C GLY A 72 -21.76 -16.14 -13.16
N ALA A 73 -21.84 -17.07 -12.22
CA ALA A 73 -20.92 -17.12 -11.09
C ALA A 73 -19.49 -17.56 -11.48
N LYS A 74 -19.32 -18.45 -12.46
CA LYS A 74 -17.99 -18.74 -13.03
C LYS A 74 -17.34 -17.48 -13.62
N GLN A 75 -18.13 -16.68 -14.32
CA GLN A 75 -17.64 -15.43 -14.91
C GLN A 75 -17.19 -14.45 -13.83
N LEU A 76 -17.95 -14.30 -12.74
CA LEU A 76 -17.54 -13.50 -11.58
C LEU A 76 -16.24 -13.98 -10.93
N ILE A 77 -16.02 -15.30 -10.81
CA ILE A 77 -14.77 -15.84 -10.29
C ILE A 77 -13.59 -15.50 -11.22
N ILE A 78 -13.75 -15.65 -12.54
CA ILE A 78 -12.70 -15.32 -13.51
C ILE A 78 -12.32 -13.83 -13.40
N TRP A 79 -13.31 -12.95 -13.32
CA TRP A 79 -13.08 -11.52 -13.10
C TRP A 79 -12.40 -11.23 -11.75
N GLY A 80 -12.76 -11.96 -10.69
CA GLY A 80 -12.09 -11.88 -9.39
C GLY A 80 -10.62 -12.31 -9.44
N ILE A 81 -10.32 -13.42 -10.12
CA ILE A 81 -8.94 -13.93 -10.29
C ILE A 81 -8.11 -12.94 -11.09
N ILE A 82 -8.65 -12.38 -12.18
CA ILE A 82 -7.96 -11.35 -12.98
C ILE A 82 -7.67 -10.13 -12.12
N GLY A 83 -8.63 -9.68 -11.30
CA GLY A 83 -8.44 -8.56 -10.38
C GLY A 83 -7.30 -8.77 -9.38
N ILE A 84 -7.24 -9.95 -8.74
CA ILE A 84 -6.16 -10.30 -7.81
C ILE A 84 -4.83 -10.43 -8.54
N PHE A 85 -4.82 -11.06 -9.73
CA PHE A 85 -3.62 -11.27 -10.52
C PHE A 85 -2.95 -9.94 -10.89
N VAL A 86 -3.73 -8.94 -11.36
CA VAL A 86 -3.20 -7.61 -11.69
C VAL A 86 -2.62 -6.93 -10.45
N MET A 87 -3.30 -6.99 -9.30
CA MET A 87 -2.81 -6.40 -8.05
C MET A 87 -1.46 -6.97 -7.63
N VAL A 88 -1.32 -8.31 -7.64
CA VAL A 88 -0.07 -8.99 -7.27
C VAL A 88 1.03 -8.76 -8.31
N SER A 89 0.68 -8.74 -9.60
CA SER A 89 1.63 -8.58 -10.70
C SER A 89 2.36 -7.23 -10.65
N VAL A 90 1.65 -6.14 -10.37
CA VAL A 90 2.26 -4.80 -10.24
C VAL A 90 3.27 -4.77 -9.10
N TRP A 91 2.92 -5.30 -7.93
CA TRP A 91 3.83 -5.32 -6.77
C TRP A 91 5.02 -6.26 -6.97
N GLY A 92 4.77 -7.45 -7.54
CA GLY A 92 5.82 -8.41 -7.88
C GLY A 92 6.84 -7.83 -8.86
N LEU A 93 6.36 -7.13 -9.90
CA LEU A 93 7.23 -6.49 -10.89
C LEU A 93 8.07 -5.36 -10.26
N VAL A 94 7.45 -4.48 -9.45
CA VAL A 94 8.17 -3.41 -8.74
C VAL A 94 9.24 -3.97 -7.81
N ASN A 95 8.95 -5.06 -7.10
CA ASN A 95 9.91 -5.70 -6.21
C ASN A 95 11.10 -6.32 -6.98
N ILE A 96 10.83 -6.98 -8.12
CA ILE A 96 11.89 -7.52 -8.98
C ILE A 96 12.77 -6.40 -9.56
N LEU A 97 12.17 -5.32 -10.05
CA LEU A 97 12.89 -4.16 -10.57
C LEU A 97 13.75 -3.52 -9.47
N SER A 98 13.18 -3.27 -8.28
CA SER A 98 13.89 -2.67 -7.15
C SER A 98 15.04 -3.55 -6.65
N GLY A 99 14.85 -4.87 -6.61
CA GLY A 99 15.87 -5.84 -6.22
C GLY A 99 16.99 -5.98 -7.26
N THR A 100 16.65 -5.95 -8.55
CA THR A 100 17.63 -6.08 -9.64
C THR A 100 18.49 -4.82 -9.76
N PHE A 101 17.88 -3.64 -9.70
CA PHE A 101 18.59 -2.37 -9.84
C PHE A 101 19.28 -1.88 -8.56
N ASN A 102 19.25 -2.67 -7.46
CA ASN A 102 19.93 -2.35 -6.19
C ASN A 102 19.70 -0.91 -5.72
N LEU A 103 18.48 -0.37 -5.92
CA LEU A 103 18.14 1.03 -5.63
C LEU A 103 18.14 1.37 -4.12
N ASN A 104 18.41 0.37 -3.27
CA ASN A 104 18.52 0.45 -1.82
C ASN A 104 19.91 -0.01 -1.34
N LYS A 105 20.98 0.60 -1.86
CA LYS A 105 22.29 0.57 -1.18
C LYS A 105 22.54 1.93 -0.59
N ALA A 106 22.42 2.03 0.73
CA ALA A 106 23.13 3.06 1.47
C ALA A 106 24.61 2.89 1.13
N VAL A 107 25.20 3.87 0.46
CA VAL A 107 26.65 3.94 0.30
C VAL A 107 27.20 4.13 1.71
N VAL A 108 27.56 3.03 2.35
CA VAL A 108 28.37 3.04 3.57
C VAL A 108 29.74 3.51 3.10
N ILE A 109 29.96 4.82 3.11
CA ILE A 109 31.28 5.38 2.90
C ILE A 109 32.07 4.98 4.15
N PRO A 110 33.09 4.10 4.03
CA PRO A 110 33.98 3.89 5.16
C PRO A 110 34.63 5.23 5.45
N ILE A 111 34.27 5.85 6.59
CA ILE A 111 35.07 6.95 7.10
C ILE A 111 36.40 6.31 7.49
N SER A 112 37.40 6.48 6.64
CA SER A 112 38.78 6.22 7.04
C SER A 112 39.05 7.11 8.23
N THR A 113 39.01 6.53 9.43
CA THR A 113 39.42 7.19 10.66
C THR A 113 40.91 7.44 10.55
N VAL A 114 41.29 8.55 9.92
CA VAL A 114 42.66 9.05 9.95
C VAL A 114 42.97 9.30 11.42
N PRO A 115 43.97 8.62 12.02
CA PRO A 115 44.36 8.87 13.40
C PRO A 115 44.80 10.33 13.50
N VAL A 116 44.02 11.15 14.22
CA VAL A 116 44.43 12.50 14.58
C VAL A 116 45.51 12.39 15.66
N PRO A 117 46.71 12.95 15.45
CA PRO A 117 47.72 13.00 16.51
C PRO A 117 47.16 13.84 17.66
N VAL A 118 46.98 13.22 18.83
CA VAL A 118 46.69 13.94 20.07
C VAL A 118 47.95 14.73 20.41
N GLY A 119 47.87 16.06 20.28
CA GLY A 119 48.95 16.94 20.69
C GLY A 119 49.29 16.70 22.16
N THR A 120 50.51 16.28 22.43
CA THR A 120 51.09 16.24 23.77
C THR A 120 51.40 17.67 24.19
N ASN A 121 50.62 18.17 25.16
CA ASN A 121 50.77 19.39 25.98
C ASN A 121 51.39 20.64 25.33
#